data_AF-A0A3D8I8B1-F1
#
_entry.id   AF-A0A3D8I8B1-F1
#
_cell.length_a   1.000
_cell.length_b   1.000
_cell.length_c   1.000
_cell.angle_alpha   90.00
_cell.angle_beta   90.00
_cell.angle_gamma   90.00
#
_symmetry.space_group_name_H-M   'P 1'
#
loop_
_entity.id
_entity.type
_entity.pdbx_description
1 polymer ?
#
loop_
_entity_poly.entity_id
_entity_poly.type
_entity_poly.pdbx_seq_one_letter_code
_entity_poly.pdbx_strand_id
1 'polypeptide(L)'
;MPYSRTLLRILILVLCCIHLTFGFRVQSLQELHNQNVIRQQFEESCGASSLATLLNLFGIKQYQEQEILNVLNQKTDMLSFQELQKAATILGYDTKGFQLSREILQRTAYPLLVRIEDDPRFPHFVVIMNFKGDFLKVFDPNFGEYISTKKEFYSIWDRNHTGGFALVVTNKENSKPLLQDLKFPSEVFFR
;
A
#
# COMPACT_ATOMS: atom_id res chain seq x y z
N MET A 1 50.48 -18.69 -34.38
CA MET A 1 49.57 -17.57 -34.66
C MET A 1 49.28 -16.81 -33.36
N PRO A 2 49.86 -15.60 -33.15
CA PRO A 2 49.79 -14.87 -31.88
C PRO A 2 48.44 -14.17 -31.60
N TYR A 3 47.60 -13.99 -32.63
CA TYR A 3 46.33 -13.24 -32.56
C TYR A 3 45.24 -13.87 -31.66
N SER A 4 45.21 -15.21 -31.54
CA SER A 4 44.17 -15.92 -30.77
C SER A 4 44.28 -15.68 -29.26
N ARG A 5 45.50 -15.57 -28.73
CA ARG A 5 45.74 -15.34 -27.30
C ARG A 5 45.48 -13.89 -26.88
N THR A 6 45.69 -12.92 -27.77
CA THR A 6 45.35 -11.52 -27.55
C THR A 6 43.84 -11.29 -27.58
N LEU A 7 43.12 -11.91 -28.52
CA LEU A 7 41.65 -11.86 -28.58
C LEU A 7 41.00 -12.45 -27.33
N LEU A 8 41.48 -13.59 -26.84
CA LEU A 8 40.97 -14.19 -25.61
C LEU A 8 41.19 -13.31 -24.37
N ARG A 9 42.36 -12.65 -24.29
CA ARG A 9 42.66 -11.71 -23.18
C ARG A 9 41.78 -10.46 -23.23
N ILE A 10 41.53 -9.92 -24.42
CA ILE A 10 40.61 -8.79 -24.62
C ILE A 10 39.19 -9.21 -24.24
N LEU A 11 38.74 -10.40 -24.66
CA LEU A 11 37.42 -10.93 -24.30
C LEU A 11 37.26 -11.12 -22.79
N ILE A 12 38.29 -11.65 -22.10
CA ILE A 12 38.31 -11.79 -20.63
C ILE A 12 38.30 -10.42 -19.94
N LEU A 13 39.05 -9.44 -20.44
CA LEU A 13 39.06 -8.08 -19.90
C LEU A 13 37.71 -7.40 -20.07
N VAL A 14 37.08 -7.55 -21.25
CA VAL A 14 35.73 -7.04 -21.50
C VAL A 14 34.74 -7.74 -20.57
N LEU A 15 34.76 -9.08 -20.46
CA LEU A 15 33.91 -9.84 -19.54
C LEU A 15 34.09 -9.40 -18.07
N CYS A 16 35.32 -9.14 -17.65
CA CYS A 16 35.62 -8.68 -16.30
C CYS A 16 35.06 -7.26 -16.07
N CYS A 17 35.19 -6.36 -17.06
CA CYS A 17 34.65 -5.01 -16.99
C CYS A 17 33.11 -4.97 -16.98
N ILE A 18 32.41 -5.85 -17.70
CA ILE A 18 30.94 -5.96 -17.62
C ILE A 18 30.46 -6.58 -16.28
N HIS A 19 31.29 -7.38 -15.59
CA HIS A 19 30.94 -7.91 -14.27
C HIS A 19 31.26 -6.96 -13.11
N LEU A 20 32.15 -5.98 -13.31
CA LEU A 20 32.54 -4.99 -12.29
C LEU A 20 31.52 -3.84 -12.11
N THR A 21 30.49 -3.74 -12.94
CA THR A 21 29.46 -2.68 -12.85
C THR A 21 28.21 -3.08 -12.05
N PHE A 22 28.24 -4.21 -11.33
CA PHE A 22 27.11 -4.61 -10.48
C PHE A 22 27.13 -3.85 -9.15
N GLY A 23 26.61 -2.62 -9.16
CA GLY A 23 26.39 -1.84 -7.95
C GLY A 23 25.27 -2.45 -7.11
N PHE A 24 25.55 -2.83 -5.86
CA PHE A 24 24.51 -3.21 -4.91
C PHE A 24 23.69 -1.96 -4.56
N ARG A 25 22.41 -1.91 -4.95
CA ARG A 25 21.53 -0.80 -4.59
C ARG A 25 21.22 -0.89 -3.10
N VAL A 26 21.90 -0.08 -2.29
CA VAL A 26 21.56 0.09 -0.87
C VAL A 26 20.21 0.79 -0.80
N GLN A 27 19.25 0.18 -0.12
CA GLN A 27 17.96 0.79 0.18
C GLN A 27 17.92 1.19 1.66
N SER A 28 17.40 2.39 1.95
CA SER A 28 17.16 2.83 3.31
C SER A 28 15.93 2.12 3.91
N LEU A 29 15.85 2.07 5.25
CA LEU A 29 14.66 1.53 5.94
C LEU A 29 13.38 2.27 5.54
N GLN A 30 13.47 3.58 5.35
CA GLN A 30 12.34 4.40 4.89
C GLN A 30 11.90 4.03 3.48
N GLU A 31 12.85 3.78 2.57
CA GLU A 31 12.54 3.31 1.22
C GLU A 31 11.85 1.94 1.27
N LEU A 32 12.26 1.05 2.17
CA LEU A 32 11.63 -0.25 2.36
C LEU A 32 10.18 -0.13 2.88
N HIS A 33 9.93 0.74 3.87
CA HIS A 33 8.58 0.95 4.39
C HIS A 33 7.66 1.60 3.37
N ASN A 34 8.19 2.41 2.45
CA ASN A 34 7.38 3.16 1.50
C ASN A 34 7.19 2.44 0.15
N GLN A 35 7.73 1.22 -0.04
CA GLN A 35 7.71 0.54 -1.35
C GLN A 35 6.30 0.35 -1.91
N ASN A 36 5.34 0.05 -1.03
CA ASN A 36 3.95 -0.25 -1.41
C ASN A 36 2.98 0.86 -0.96
N VAL A 37 3.49 2.02 -0.56
CA VAL A 37 2.68 3.11 0.00
C VAL A 37 2.96 4.41 -0.74
N ILE A 38 1.90 5.04 -1.23
CA ILE A 38 1.97 6.41 -1.71
C ILE A 38 1.96 7.32 -0.48
N ARG A 39 3.07 8.00 -0.24
CA ARG A 39 3.22 8.97 0.86
C ARG A 39 2.35 10.20 0.62
N GLN A 40 1.78 10.76 1.68
CA GLN A 40 1.16 12.08 1.63
C GLN A 40 2.22 13.19 1.67
N GLN A 41 2.03 14.23 0.88
CA GLN A 41 2.85 15.43 0.83
C GLN A 41 2.25 16.61 1.61
N PHE A 42 0.94 16.55 1.90
CA PHE A 42 0.21 17.55 2.69
C PHE A 42 -0.35 16.91 3.96
N GLU A 43 -0.53 17.69 5.04
CA GLU A 43 -0.95 17.14 6.35
C GLU A 43 -2.32 16.46 6.30
N GLU A 44 -3.24 16.98 5.48
CA GLU A 44 -4.63 16.52 5.43
C GLU A 44 -4.93 15.58 4.24
N SER A 45 -3.98 15.32 3.35
CA SER A 45 -4.23 14.57 2.10
C SER A 45 -4.18 13.03 2.25
N CYS A 46 -4.23 12.51 3.47
CA CYS A 46 -4.16 11.07 3.76
C CYS A 46 -5.20 10.24 2.97
N GLY A 47 -6.40 10.80 2.73
CA GLY A 47 -7.45 10.16 1.93
C GLY A 47 -7.04 9.96 0.46
N ALA A 48 -6.41 10.96 -0.14
CA ALA A 48 -5.95 10.91 -1.52
C ALA A 48 -4.80 9.89 -1.69
N SER A 49 -3.81 9.94 -0.80
CA SER A 49 -2.68 9.00 -0.82
C SER A 49 -3.08 7.56 -0.47
N SER A 50 -4.03 7.38 0.44
CA SER A 50 -4.61 6.05 0.73
C SER A 50 -5.37 5.50 -0.47
N LEU A 51 -6.15 6.34 -1.17
CA LEU A 51 -6.84 5.90 -2.37
C LEU A 51 -5.84 5.53 -3.47
N ALA A 52 -4.82 6.36 -3.72
CA ALA A 52 -3.75 6.04 -4.67
C ALA A 52 -3.10 4.69 -4.33
N THR A 53 -2.74 4.49 -3.07
CA THR A 53 -2.17 3.23 -2.56
C THR A 53 -3.09 2.05 -2.84
N LEU A 54 -4.38 2.15 -2.50
CA LEU A 54 -5.35 1.07 -2.74
C LEU A 54 -5.47 0.72 -4.22
N LEU A 55 -5.58 1.72 -5.11
CA LEU A 55 -5.72 1.48 -6.55
C LEU A 55 -4.46 0.84 -7.13
N ASN A 56 -3.27 1.23 -6.66
CA ASN A 56 -1.99 0.70 -7.13
C ASN A 56 -1.80 -0.77 -6.75
N LEU A 57 -2.43 -1.24 -5.66
CA LEU A 57 -2.44 -2.67 -5.33
C LEU A 57 -3.11 -3.52 -6.41
N PHE A 58 -3.95 -2.98 -7.28
CA PHE A 58 -4.59 -3.73 -8.37
C PHE A 58 -3.85 -3.65 -9.71
N GLY A 59 -2.74 -2.90 -9.78
CA GLY A 59 -1.74 -3.05 -10.83
C GLY A 59 -2.09 -2.59 -12.24
N ILE A 60 -3.27 -1.99 -12.46
CA ILE A 60 -3.69 -1.54 -13.80
C ILE A 60 -3.04 -0.21 -14.19
N LYS A 61 -2.92 0.70 -13.21
CA LYS A 61 -2.30 2.02 -13.34
C LYS A 61 -1.62 2.37 -12.03
N GLN A 62 -0.48 3.06 -12.11
CA GLN A 62 0.19 3.65 -10.95
C GLN A 62 -0.30 5.09 -10.79
N TYR A 63 -0.94 5.38 -9.68
CA TYR A 63 -1.40 6.69 -9.26
C TYR A 63 -0.46 7.28 -8.22
N GLN A 64 -0.19 8.58 -8.35
CA GLN A 64 0.41 9.40 -7.30
C GLN A 64 -0.68 10.20 -6.57
N GLU A 65 -0.36 10.70 -5.38
CA GLU A 65 -1.25 11.56 -4.57
C GLU A 65 -1.83 12.71 -5.40
N GLN A 66 -0.98 13.42 -6.15
CA GLN A 66 -1.39 14.58 -6.95
C GLN A 66 -2.43 14.22 -8.02
N GLU A 67 -2.38 13.01 -8.59
CA GLU A 67 -3.39 12.57 -9.56
C GLU A 67 -4.75 12.38 -8.91
N ILE A 68 -4.78 11.86 -7.68
CA ILE A 68 -6.03 11.73 -6.92
C ILE A 68 -6.54 13.10 -6.47
N LEU A 69 -5.65 13.99 -6.02
CA LEU A 69 -6.01 15.37 -5.67
C LEU A 69 -6.59 16.14 -6.87
N ASN A 70 -6.07 15.93 -8.08
CA ASN A 70 -6.64 16.52 -9.29
C ASN A 70 -8.09 16.09 -9.51
N VAL A 71 -8.43 14.82 -9.25
CA VAL A 71 -9.82 14.32 -9.32
C VAL A 71 -10.69 14.89 -8.20
N LEU A 72 -10.09 15.17 -7.03
CA LEU A 72 -10.74 15.78 -5.88
C LEU A 72 -10.77 17.33 -5.94
N ASN A 73 -10.42 17.95 -7.07
CA ASN A 73 -10.34 19.40 -7.22
C ASN A 73 -9.40 20.07 -6.20
N GLN A 74 -8.25 19.46 -5.93
CA GLN A 74 -7.25 19.87 -4.92
C GLN A 74 -7.75 19.89 -3.48
N LYS A 75 -8.93 19.32 -3.19
CA LYS A 75 -9.41 19.20 -1.82
C LYS A 75 -8.54 18.19 -1.05
N THR A 76 -7.96 18.64 0.05
CA THR A 76 -7.14 17.81 0.93
C THR A 76 -7.87 17.51 2.24
N ASP A 77 -8.54 18.47 2.83
CA ASP A 77 -9.13 18.41 4.16
C ASP A 77 -10.50 17.73 4.22
N MET A 78 -10.79 17.11 5.38
CA MET A 78 -12.10 16.54 5.71
C MET A 78 -12.71 15.67 4.60
N LEU A 79 -11.87 14.89 3.90
CA LEU A 79 -12.34 13.97 2.87
C LEU A 79 -13.29 12.92 3.48
N SER A 80 -14.45 12.76 2.87
CA SER A 80 -15.41 11.72 3.25
C SER A 80 -15.22 10.45 2.43
N PHE A 81 -15.69 9.31 2.95
CA PHE A 81 -15.76 8.06 2.18
C PHE A 81 -16.52 8.23 0.87
N GLN A 82 -17.58 9.06 0.86
CA GLN A 82 -18.37 9.32 -0.33
C GLN A 82 -17.56 10.06 -1.40
N GLU A 83 -16.71 11.01 -1.01
CA GLU A 83 -15.82 11.72 -1.93
C GLU A 83 -14.75 10.79 -2.51
N LEU A 84 -14.13 9.95 -1.67
CA LEU A 84 -13.16 8.95 -2.12
C LEU A 84 -13.80 7.91 -3.08
N GLN A 85 -15.02 7.47 -2.78
CA GLN A 85 -15.82 6.62 -3.65
C GLN A 85 -16.08 7.30 -5.00
N LYS A 86 -16.54 8.55 -5.02
CA LYS A 86 -16.75 9.32 -6.26
C LYS A 86 -15.47 9.44 -7.07
N ALA A 87 -14.34 9.75 -6.43
CA ALA A 87 -13.05 9.87 -7.09
C ALA A 87 -12.63 8.55 -7.75
N ALA A 88 -12.72 7.44 -7.02
CA ALA A 88 -12.44 6.11 -7.57
C ALA A 88 -13.34 5.75 -8.75
N THR A 89 -14.63 6.11 -8.70
CA THR A 89 -15.57 5.90 -9.80
C THR A 89 -15.25 6.75 -11.03
N ILE A 90 -14.84 8.02 -10.85
CA ILE A 90 -14.35 8.87 -11.95
C ILE A 90 -13.11 8.24 -12.62
N LEU A 91 -12.26 7.58 -11.82
CA LEU A 91 -11.08 6.86 -12.30
C LEU A 91 -11.39 5.50 -12.95
N GLY A 92 -12.67 5.10 -13.04
CA GLY A 92 -13.10 3.89 -13.73
C GLY A 92 -13.18 2.64 -12.85
N TYR A 93 -13.12 2.79 -11.53
CA TYR A 93 -13.25 1.69 -10.58
C TYR A 93 -14.66 1.58 -9.99
N ASP A 94 -15.11 0.36 -9.78
CA ASP A 94 -16.34 0.09 -9.03
C ASP A 94 -16.02 0.11 -7.54
N THR A 95 -16.83 0.80 -6.76
CA THR A 95 -16.58 0.94 -5.32
C THR A 95 -17.83 0.78 -4.50
N LYS A 96 -17.65 0.31 -3.26
CA LYS A 96 -18.74 0.21 -2.30
C LYS A 96 -18.24 0.45 -0.89
N GLY A 97 -18.91 1.37 -0.19
CA GLY A 97 -18.71 1.61 1.23
C GLY A 97 -19.52 0.63 2.08
N PHE A 98 -18.92 0.15 3.15
CA PHE A 98 -19.53 -0.75 4.12
C PHE A 98 -19.18 -0.32 5.53
N GLN A 99 -20.06 -0.60 6.48
CA GLN A 99 -19.70 -0.69 7.88
C GLN A 99 -19.45 -2.17 8.19
N LEU A 100 -18.24 -2.50 8.63
CA LEU A 100 -17.81 -3.87 8.88
C LEU A 100 -17.68 -4.12 10.37
N SER A 101 -18.21 -5.25 10.84
CA SER A 101 -17.91 -5.75 12.18
C SER A 101 -16.51 -6.38 12.24
N ARG A 102 -15.99 -6.58 13.45
CA ARG A 102 -14.69 -7.27 13.64
C ARG A 102 -14.70 -8.67 13.04
N GLU A 103 -15.81 -9.40 13.17
CA GLU A 103 -15.97 -10.77 12.67
C GLU A 103 -15.91 -10.82 11.14
N ILE A 104 -16.51 -9.83 10.46
CA ILE A 104 -16.44 -9.73 9.00
C ILE A 104 -15.03 -9.37 8.57
N LEU A 105 -14.41 -8.38 9.24
CA LEU A 105 -13.03 -7.98 8.94
C LEU A 105 -12.05 -9.17 9.11
N GLN A 106 -12.20 -9.97 10.17
CA GLN A 106 -11.37 -11.16 10.40
C GLN A 106 -11.39 -12.16 9.24
N ARG A 107 -12.51 -12.26 8.53
CA ARG A 107 -12.71 -13.18 7.39
C ARG A 107 -12.42 -12.53 6.04
N THR A 108 -12.13 -11.22 6.02
CA THR A 108 -11.89 -10.46 4.80
C THR A 108 -10.39 -10.38 4.55
N ALA A 109 -9.89 -11.05 3.51
CA ALA A 109 -8.48 -10.96 3.10
C ALA A 109 -8.23 -9.90 2.00
N TYR A 110 -9.27 -9.15 1.64
CA TYR A 110 -9.24 -8.15 0.59
C TYR A 110 -8.68 -6.82 1.11
N PRO A 111 -7.90 -6.05 0.34
CA PRO A 111 -7.44 -4.73 0.78
C PRO A 111 -8.61 -3.76 0.92
N LEU A 112 -8.63 -3.03 2.04
CA LEU A 112 -9.70 -2.09 2.40
C LEU A 112 -9.10 -0.72 2.68
N LEU A 113 -9.69 0.35 2.13
CA LEU A 113 -9.43 1.69 2.63
C LEU A 113 -10.37 1.93 3.81
N VAL A 114 -9.81 2.27 4.97
CA VAL A 114 -10.54 2.43 6.22
C VAL A 114 -10.19 3.76 6.86
N ARG A 115 -11.06 4.20 7.77
CA ARG A 115 -10.84 5.36 8.62
C ARG A 115 -10.49 4.87 10.02
N ILE A 116 -9.38 5.33 10.56
CA ILE A 116 -8.93 5.07 11.93
C ILE A 116 -8.89 6.38 12.73
N GLU A 117 -9.08 6.27 14.04
CA GLU A 117 -9.19 7.40 14.95
C GLU A 117 -8.38 7.13 16.22
N ASP A 118 -7.09 7.48 16.17
CA ASP A 118 -6.26 7.52 17.38
C ASP A 118 -6.65 8.73 18.26
N ASP A 119 -6.71 9.91 17.62
CA ASP A 119 -7.31 11.12 18.17
C ASP A 119 -8.63 11.43 17.44
N PRO A 120 -9.78 11.54 18.13
CA PRO A 120 -11.06 11.88 17.52
C PRO A 120 -11.07 13.20 16.73
N ARG A 121 -10.12 14.10 17.00
CA ARG A 121 -9.96 15.37 16.29
C ARG A 121 -9.32 15.22 14.92
N PHE A 122 -8.58 14.13 14.70
CA PHE A 122 -7.76 13.90 13.50
C PHE A 122 -8.02 12.49 12.96
N PRO A 123 -9.19 12.27 12.33
CA PRO A 123 -9.46 11.00 11.67
C PRO A 123 -8.49 10.80 10.49
N HIS A 124 -7.96 9.59 10.37
CA HIS A 124 -6.92 9.27 9.41
C HIS A 124 -7.36 8.15 8.47
N PHE A 125 -7.07 8.27 7.18
CA PHE A 125 -7.32 7.19 6.22
C PHE A 125 -6.05 6.36 6.03
N VAL A 126 -6.23 5.05 6.04
CA VAL A 126 -5.18 4.07 5.75
C VAL A 126 -5.75 2.95 4.89
N VAL A 127 -4.88 2.21 4.22
CA VAL A 127 -5.26 0.94 3.59
C VAL A 127 -4.83 -0.20 4.50
N ILE A 128 -5.70 -1.18 4.70
CA ILE A 128 -5.38 -2.38 5.48
C ILE A 128 -5.50 -3.63 4.65
N MET A 129 -4.74 -4.63 5.06
CA MET A 129 -4.85 -6.00 4.56
C MET A 129 -4.82 -6.97 5.72
N ASN A 130 -5.93 -7.66 5.91
CA ASN A 130 -6.06 -8.64 6.97
C ASN A 130 -5.54 -10.01 6.52
N PHE A 131 -4.91 -10.72 7.45
CA PHE A 131 -4.42 -12.08 7.26
C PHE A 131 -5.04 -13.02 8.30
N LYS A 132 -4.80 -14.31 8.10
CA LYS A 132 -5.10 -15.32 9.13
C LYS A 132 -4.24 -15.08 10.37
N GLY A 133 -4.80 -15.32 11.56
CA GLY A 133 -4.13 -15.08 12.85
C GLY A 133 -4.50 -13.73 13.45
N ASP A 134 -3.61 -13.17 14.26
CA ASP A 134 -3.87 -11.98 15.09
C ASP A 134 -3.29 -10.68 14.53
N PHE A 135 -2.82 -10.70 13.29
CA PHE A 135 -2.13 -9.56 12.69
C PHE A 135 -2.79 -9.12 11.39
N LEU A 136 -2.57 -7.85 11.05
CA LEU A 136 -2.88 -7.27 9.76
C LEU A 136 -1.78 -6.32 9.37
N LYS A 137 -1.72 -6.02 8.07
CA LYS A 137 -0.81 -5.03 7.52
C LYS A 137 -1.56 -3.73 7.30
N VAL A 138 -0.89 -2.63 7.62
CA VAL A 138 -1.37 -1.28 7.43
C VAL A 138 -0.43 -0.58 6.45
N PHE A 139 -1.00 0.07 5.46
CA PHE A 139 -0.34 0.94 4.50
C PHE A 139 -0.78 2.36 4.83
N ASP A 140 0.06 3.04 5.61
CA ASP A 140 -0.24 4.34 6.18
C ASP A 140 0.48 5.45 5.40
N PRO A 141 -0.23 6.41 4.79
CA PRO A 141 0.41 7.49 4.04
C PRO A 141 1.41 8.33 4.85
N ASN A 142 1.30 8.35 6.18
CA ASN A 142 2.14 9.10 7.10
C ASN A 142 3.24 8.26 7.78
N PHE A 143 3.09 6.94 7.91
CA PHE A 143 4.14 6.09 8.52
C PHE A 143 4.82 5.11 7.55
N GLY A 144 4.20 4.84 6.40
CA GLY A 144 4.59 3.76 5.49
C GLY A 144 3.91 2.44 5.85
N GLU A 145 4.44 1.35 5.34
CA GLU A 145 3.93 0.00 5.59
C GLU A 145 4.39 -0.54 6.94
N TYR A 146 3.47 -1.09 7.73
CA TYR A 146 3.77 -1.78 8.98
C TYR A 146 2.77 -2.90 9.30
N ILE A 147 3.11 -3.73 10.28
CA ILE A 147 2.23 -4.80 10.81
C ILE A 147 1.70 -4.36 12.17
N SER A 148 0.40 -4.53 12.39
CA SER A 148 -0.26 -4.25 13.67
C SER A 148 -0.98 -5.50 14.17
N THR A 149 -1.05 -5.69 15.48
CA THR A 149 -1.97 -6.67 16.04
C THR A 149 -3.40 -6.21 15.78
N LYS A 150 -4.32 -7.16 15.54
CA LYS A 150 -5.76 -6.87 15.40
C LYS A 150 -6.31 -6.17 16.64
N LYS A 151 -5.80 -6.51 17.82
CA LYS A 151 -6.19 -5.88 19.08
C LYS A 151 -5.86 -4.39 19.08
N GLU A 152 -4.64 -4.02 18.74
CA GLU A 152 -4.23 -2.62 18.62
C GLU A 152 -5.03 -1.91 17.53
N PHE A 153 -5.10 -2.50 16.33
CA PHE A 153 -5.87 -1.93 15.23
C PHE A 153 -7.35 -1.69 15.58
N TYR A 154 -8.02 -2.63 16.27
CA TYR A 154 -9.41 -2.46 16.68
C TYR A 154 -9.62 -1.34 17.71
N SER A 155 -8.60 -1.02 18.52
CA SER A 155 -8.71 0.09 19.48
C SER A 155 -8.84 1.46 18.82
N ILE A 156 -8.32 1.61 17.60
CA ILE A 156 -8.37 2.85 16.81
C ILE A 156 -9.39 2.81 15.66
N TRP A 157 -9.70 1.63 15.12
CA TRP A 157 -10.66 1.48 14.00
C TRP A 157 -12.10 1.25 14.47
N ASP A 158 -12.30 0.49 15.55
CA ASP A 158 -13.60 0.11 16.09
C ASP A 158 -13.68 0.42 17.59
N ARG A 159 -13.39 1.69 17.91
CA ARG A 159 -13.32 2.20 19.28
C ARG A 159 -14.64 2.09 20.04
N ASN A 160 -15.75 2.27 19.33
CA ASN A 160 -17.10 2.22 19.90
C ASN A 160 -17.72 0.83 19.87
N HIS A 161 -16.99 -0.20 19.39
CA HIS A 161 -17.47 -1.58 19.28
C HIS A 161 -18.73 -1.73 18.40
N THR A 162 -18.91 -0.85 17.42
CA THR A 162 -20.01 -0.85 16.45
C THR A 162 -19.57 -1.24 15.04
N GLY A 163 -18.30 -1.62 14.88
CA GLY A 163 -17.65 -1.79 13.59
C GLY A 163 -17.12 -0.48 13.02
N GLY A 164 -16.27 -0.59 12.02
CA GLY A 164 -15.68 0.55 11.32
C GLY A 164 -16.09 0.63 9.86
N PHE A 165 -16.00 1.83 9.29
CA PHE A 165 -16.26 2.05 7.88
C PHE A 165 -15.07 1.59 7.02
N ALA A 166 -15.39 0.97 5.89
CA ALA A 166 -14.44 0.50 4.91
C ALA A 166 -14.94 0.76 3.49
N LEU A 167 -14.04 1.15 2.61
CA LEU A 167 -14.25 1.26 1.18
C LEU A 167 -13.58 0.06 0.49
N VAL A 168 -14.38 -0.68 -0.27
CA VAL A 168 -13.91 -1.74 -1.16
C VAL A 168 -13.84 -1.17 -2.57
N VAL A 169 -12.74 -1.42 -3.25
CA VAL A 169 -12.57 -1.10 -4.67
C VAL A 169 -12.47 -2.41 -5.45
N THR A 170 -13.21 -2.52 -6.55
CA THR A 170 -13.10 -3.59 -7.53
C THR A 170 -12.90 -2.99 -8.91
N ASN A 171 -12.22 -3.70 -9.79
CA ASN A 171 -12.18 -3.35 -11.21
C ASN A 171 -13.17 -4.24 -11.99
N LYS A 172 -13.47 -3.87 -13.24
CA LYS A 172 -14.36 -4.65 -14.12
C LYS A 172 -13.83 -6.05 -14.42
N GLU A 173 -12.52 -6.26 -14.32
CA GLU A 173 -11.86 -7.54 -14.56
C GLU A 173 -11.81 -8.44 -13.31
N ASN A 174 -12.29 -7.96 -12.14
CA ASN A 174 -12.16 -8.61 -10.84
C ASN A 174 -10.73 -9.13 -10.55
N SER A 175 -9.73 -8.35 -10.95
CA SER A 175 -8.32 -8.71 -10.76
C SER A 175 -8.01 -8.79 -9.28
N LYS A 176 -7.29 -9.84 -8.88
CA LYS A 176 -6.75 -9.94 -7.52
C LYS A 176 -5.69 -8.85 -7.33
N PRO A 177 -5.56 -8.29 -6.12
CA PRO A 177 -4.48 -7.34 -5.85
C PRO A 177 -3.12 -8.00 -6.12
N LEU A 178 -2.27 -7.30 -6.87
CA LEU A 178 -0.87 -7.61 -7.11
C LEU A 178 -0.08 -7.27 -5.85
N LEU A 179 0.05 -8.24 -4.96
CA LEU A 179 0.96 -8.15 -3.83
C LEU A 179 2.15 -9.03 -4.18
N GLN A 180 3.32 -8.42 -4.35
CA GLN A 180 4.56 -9.20 -4.35
C GLN A 180 4.59 -9.99 -3.04
N ASP A 181 4.87 -11.30 -3.15
CA ASP A 181 4.85 -12.27 -2.06
C ASP A 181 5.25 -11.63 -0.73
N LEU A 182 4.25 -11.23 0.05
CA LEU A 182 4.47 -10.55 1.32
C LEU A 182 5.17 -11.59 2.20
N LYS A 183 6.48 -11.43 2.35
CA LYS A 183 7.26 -12.23 3.29
C LYS A 183 6.74 -11.87 4.66
N PHE A 184 5.87 -12.72 5.20
CA PHE A 184 5.51 -12.64 6.60
C PHE A 184 6.81 -12.67 7.41
N PRO A 185 6.88 -11.96 8.55
CA PRO A 185 7.88 -12.31 9.55
C PRO A 185 7.80 -13.82 9.81
N SER A 186 8.90 -14.47 10.19
CA SER A 186 8.86 -15.93 10.38
C SER A 186 7.77 -16.33 11.38
N GLU A 187 7.11 -17.47 11.19
CA GLU A 187 6.13 -18.10 12.11
C GLU A 187 6.61 -18.13 13.59
N VAL A 188 7.92 -18.06 13.82
CA VAL A 188 8.56 -17.94 15.13
C VAL A 188 8.13 -16.69 15.90
N PHE A 189 7.78 -15.59 15.23
CA PHE A 189 7.29 -14.35 15.86
C PHE A 189 5.80 -14.44 16.27
N PHE A 190 5.11 -15.53 15.92
CA PHE A 190 3.68 -15.74 16.16
C PHE A 190 3.41 -16.83 17.22
N ARG A 191 4.44 -17.30 17.94
CA ARG A 191 4.33 -18.25 19.07
C ARG A 191 4.34 -17.55 20.41
#